data_AF-A0A7X5SC69-F1
#
_entry.id   AF-A0A7X5SC69-F1
#
_cell.length_a   1.000
_cell.length_b   1.000
_cell.length_c   1.000
_cell.angle_alpha   90.00
_cell.angle_beta   90.00
_cell.angle_gamma   90.00
#
_symmetry.space_group_name_H-M   'P 1'
#
loop_
_entity.id
_entity.type
_entity.pdbx_description
1 polymer ?
#
loop_
_entity_poly.entity_id
_entity_poly.type
_entity_poly.pdbx_seq_one_letter_code
_entity_poly.pdbx_strand_id
1 'polypeptide(L)'
;VTDGQAMLATHRDLLTRLSEQTGVDPATIVAVWGVESDYGRVTGKRPLLVSLATLSCEGRRQPFFRGEFLALLSLLQRGDLSPDGLTGSWAG
;
A
#
# COMPACT_ATOMS: atom_id res chain seq x y z
N VAL A 1 -16.56 10.94 -4.85
CA VAL A 1 -16.20 12.37 -5.05
C VAL A 1 -16.26 13.13 -3.73
N THR A 2 -17.40 13.13 -3.02
CA THR A 2 -17.54 13.78 -1.71
C THR A 2 -16.44 13.40 -0.72
N ASP A 3 -16.17 12.10 -0.56
CA ASP A 3 -15.11 11.61 0.34
C ASP A 3 -13.72 12.14 -0.07
N GLY A 4 -13.40 12.17 -1.35
CA GLY A 4 -12.13 12.74 -1.84
C GLY A 4 -12.00 14.23 -1.55
N GLN A 5 -13.08 15.00 -1.72
CA GLN A 5 -13.10 16.42 -1.33
C GLN A 5 -12.91 16.59 0.19
N ALA A 6 -13.54 15.72 0.99
CA ALA A 6 -13.37 15.71 2.43
C ALA A 6 -11.92 15.36 2.83
N MET A 7 -11.29 14.40 2.18
CA MET A 7 -9.90 14.03 2.44
C MET A 7 -8.91 15.14 2.04
N LEU A 8 -9.16 15.84 0.94
CA LEU A 8 -8.39 17.03 0.54
C LEU A 8 -8.46 18.13 1.61
N ALA A 9 -9.66 18.37 2.17
CA ALA A 9 -9.83 19.35 3.23
C ALA A 9 -9.16 18.91 4.54
N THR A 10 -9.35 17.64 4.92
CA THR A 10 -8.86 17.07 6.19
C THR A 10 -7.33 17.01 6.25
N HIS A 11 -6.68 16.66 5.14
CA HIS A 11 -5.22 16.47 5.08
C HIS A 11 -4.49 17.62 4.37
N ARG A 12 -5.10 18.80 4.24
CA ARG A 12 -4.57 19.93 3.46
C ARG A 12 -3.09 20.21 3.74
N ASP A 13 -2.70 20.40 4.99
CA ASP A 13 -1.33 20.78 5.35
C ASP A 13 -0.30 19.68 5.05
N LEU A 14 -0.69 18.41 5.20
CA LEU A 14 0.15 17.29 4.81
C LEU A 14 0.31 17.24 3.29
N LEU A 15 -0.80 17.37 2.55
CA LEU A 15 -0.81 17.30 1.10
C LEU A 15 -0.06 18.48 0.46
N THR A 16 -0.14 19.69 1.03
CA THR A 16 0.66 20.84 0.59
C THR A 16 2.15 20.54 0.74
N ARG A 17 2.60 20.04 1.90
CA ARG A 17 4.01 19.67 2.11
C ARG A 17 4.47 18.58 1.14
N LEU A 18 3.64 17.55 0.94
CA LEU A 18 3.95 16.47 -0.01
C LEU A 18 4.04 17.00 -1.44
N SER A 19 3.14 17.91 -1.82
CA SER A 19 3.15 18.53 -3.14
C SER A 19 4.42 19.35 -3.37
N GLU A 20 4.85 20.14 -2.39
CA GLU A 20 6.10 20.90 -2.45
C GLU A 20 7.34 19.99 -2.55
N GLN A 21 7.33 18.86 -1.85
CA GLN A 21 8.47 17.92 -1.83
C GLN A 21 8.55 17.05 -3.08
N THR A 22 7.42 16.65 -3.64
CA THR A 22 7.34 15.63 -4.70
C THR A 22 6.96 16.22 -6.06
N GLY A 23 6.40 17.43 -6.10
CA GLY A 23 5.82 18.04 -7.30
C GLY A 23 4.48 17.43 -7.73
N VAL A 24 3.91 16.51 -6.96
CA VAL A 24 2.63 15.86 -7.28
C VAL A 24 1.47 16.71 -6.77
N ASP A 25 0.45 16.89 -7.61
CA ASP A 25 -0.77 17.61 -7.23
C ASP A 25 -1.52 16.89 -6.09
N PRO A 26 -2.01 17.61 -5.05
CA PRO A 26 -2.76 17.04 -3.93
C PRO A 26 -3.97 16.20 -4.34
N ALA A 27 -4.73 16.63 -5.34
CA ALA A 27 -5.91 15.89 -5.79
C ALA A 27 -5.52 14.57 -6.45
N THR A 28 -4.38 14.52 -7.12
CA THR A 28 -3.82 13.27 -7.67
C THR A 28 -3.45 12.28 -6.56
N ILE A 29 -2.77 12.74 -5.50
CA ILE A 29 -2.44 11.89 -4.34
C ILE A 29 -3.72 11.30 -3.73
N VAL A 30 -4.71 12.16 -3.46
CA VAL A 30 -5.99 11.74 -2.86
C VAL A 30 -6.77 10.82 -3.80
N ALA A 31 -6.73 11.06 -5.12
CA ALA A 31 -7.41 10.20 -6.09
C ALA A 31 -6.85 8.76 -6.07
N VAL A 32 -5.52 8.60 -6.10
CA VAL A 32 -4.88 7.29 -6.01
C VAL A 32 -5.22 6.62 -4.68
N TRP A 33 -5.08 7.33 -3.56
CA TRP A 33 -5.39 6.77 -2.24
C TRP A 33 -6.84 6.26 -2.11
N GLY A 34 -7.78 7.01 -2.70
CA GLY A 34 -9.20 6.62 -2.77
C GLY A 34 -9.45 5.39 -3.63
N VAL A 35 -8.83 5.31 -4.81
CA VAL A 35 -8.96 4.16 -5.72
C VAL A 35 -8.34 2.90 -5.11
N GLU A 36 -7.17 3.02 -4.49
CA GLU A 36 -6.41 1.87 -3.99
C GLU A 36 -6.99 1.27 -2.71
N SER A 37 -7.55 2.09 -1.83
CA SER A 37 -7.87 1.63 -0.47
C SER A 37 -9.14 2.22 0.15
N ASP A 38 -9.92 2.97 -0.62
CA ASP A 38 -11.04 3.77 -0.09
C ASP A 38 -10.58 4.61 1.11
N TYR A 39 -9.48 5.33 0.92
CA TYR A 39 -8.87 6.18 1.94
C TYR A 39 -8.46 5.41 3.22
N GLY A 40 -7.98 4.18 3.05
CA GLY A 40 -7.53 3.30 4.14
C GLY A 40 -8.64 2.43 4.76
N ARG A 41 -9.89 2.54 4.32
CA ARG A 41 -10.99 1.70 4.83
C ARG A 41 -10.90 0.24 4.34
N VAL A 42 -10.28 0.02 3.19
CA VAL A 42 -10.12 -1.29 2.57
C VAL A 42 -8.66 -1.49 2.15
N THR A 43 -7.85 -2.07 3.02
CA THR A 43 -6.43 -2.36 2.74
C THR A 43 -6.18 -3.81 2.31
N GLY A 44 -7.26 -4.60 2.17
CA GLY A 44 -7.20 -6.03 1.95
C GLY A 44 -7.27 -6.84 3.25
N LYS A 45 -7.62 -8.12 3.13
CA LYS A 45 -7.91 -9.01 4.27
C LYS A 45 -7.05 -10.28 4.28
N ARG A 46 -6.17 -10.44 3.29
CA ARG A 46 -5.38 -11.66 3.14
C ARG A 46 -4.06 -11.51 3.91
N PRO A 47 -3.59 -12.55 4.62
CA PRO A 47 -2.29 -12.51 5.25
C PRO A 47 -1.18 -12.31 4.20
N LEU A 48 -0.44 -11.22 4.29
CA LEU A 48 0.47 -10.78 3.22
C LEU A 48 1.59 -11.81 2.97
N LEU A 49 2.11 -12.38 4.05
CA LEU A 49 3.10 -13.47 4.01
C LEU A 49 2.59 -14.68 3.23
N VAL A 50 1.33 -15.06 3.42
CA VAL A 50 0.74 -16.22 2.73
C VAL A 50 0.56 -15.91 1.25
N SER A 51 0.05 -14.71 0.92
CA SER A 51 -0.12 -14.26 -0.46
C SER A 51 1.20 -14.28 -1.25
N LEU A 52 2.23 -13.63 -0.73
CA LEU A 52 3.53 -13.54 -1.40
C LEU A 52 4.29 -14.87 -1.43
N ALA A 53 4.23 -15.68 -0.36
CA ALA A 53 4.81 -17.02 -0.37
C ALA A 53 4.16 -17.92 -1.43
N THR A 54 2.82 -17.90 -1.51
CA THR A 54 2.08 -18.68 -2.50
C THR A 54 2.49 -18.30 -3.93
N LEU A 55 2.52 -17.00 -4.24
CA LEU A 55 2.87 -16.50 -5.58
C LEU A 55 4.36 -16.64 -5.91
N SER A 56 5.22 -16.77 -4.90
CA SER A 56 6.64 -17.09 -5.08
C SER A 56 6.87 -18.57 -5.43
N CYS A 57 5.97 -19.44 -4.98
CA CYS A 57 6.03 -20.88 -5.18
C CYS A 57 5.26 -21.35 -6.43
N GLU A 58 4.20 -20.65 -6.84
CA GLU A 58 3.29 -21.10 -7.91
C GLU A 58 2.83 -19.95 -8.82
N GLY A 59 2.78 -20.19 -10.14
CA GLY A 59 2.22 -19.27 -11.13
C GLY A 59 3.23 -18.63 -12.11
N ARG A 60 2.73 -17.81 -13.04
CA ARG A 60 3.50 -17.28 -14.18
C ARG A 60 4.54 -16.20 -13.82
N ARG A 61 4.40 -15.57 -12.66
CA ARG A 61 5.23 -14.43 -12.22
C ARG A 61 6.10 -14.77 -11.00
N GLN A 62 6.40 -16.05 -10.76
CA GLN A 62 7.22 -16.49 -9.62
C GLN A 62 8.52 -15.69 -9.44
N PRO A 63 9.33 -15.38 -10.48
CA PRO A 63 10.57 -14.61 -10.28
C PRO A 63 10.32 -13.21 -9.72
N PHE A 64 9.23 -12.56 -10.14
CA PHE A 64 8.82 -11.24 -9.62
C PHE A 64 8.41 -11.35 -8.15
N PHE A 65 7.51 -12.28 -7.82
CA PHE A 65 7.00 -12.42 -6.46
C PHE A 65 8.02 -12.92 -5.44
N ARG A 66 9.05 -13.67 -5.87
CA ARG A 66 10.20 -13.99 -5.02
C ARG A 66 10.93 -12.74 -4.56
N GLY A 67 11.06 -11.74 -5.44
CA GLY A 67 11.62 -10.44 -5.09
C GLY A 67 10.77 -9.72 -4.03
N GLU A 68 9.45 -9.63 -4.26
CA GLU A 68 8.51 -9.02 -3.32
C GLU A 68 8.48 -9.73 -1.96
N PHE A 69 8.52 -11.07 -1.96
CA PHE A 69 8.55 -11.85 -0.72
C PHE A 69 9.83 -11.60 0.08
N LEU A 70 10.99 -11.56 -0.57
CA LEU A 70 12.26 -11.23 0.09
C LEU A 70 12.28 -9.78 0.60
N ALA A 71 11.70 -8.83 -0.16
CA ALA A 71 11.54 -7.45 0.28
C ALA A 71 10.67 -7.36 1.54
N LEU A 72 9.55 -8.08 1.58
CA LEU A 72 8.70 -8.16 2.76
C LEU A 72 9.45 -8.74 3.97
N LEU A 73 10.15 -9.86 3.80
CA LEU A 73 10.94 -10.46 4.88
C LEU A 73 12.03 -9.49 5.39
N SER A 74 12.64 -8.72 4.49
CA SER A 74 13.62 -7.69 4.87
C SER A 74 13.01 -6.57 5.70
N LEU A 75 11.80 -6.10 5.35
CA LEU A 75 11.05 -5.10 6.14
C LEU A 75 10.70 -5.64 7.54
N LEU A 76 10.26 -6.90 7.63
CA LEU A 76 9.98 -7.55 8.92
C LEU A 76 11.25 -7.70 9.77
N GLN A 77 12.36 -8.11 9.16
CA GLN A 77 13.64 -8.25 9.86
C GLN A 77 14.18 -6.92 10.39
N ARG A 78 14.00 -5.82 9.64
CA ARG A 78 14.39 -4.47 10.08
C ARG A 78 13.48 -3.87 11.14
N GLY A 79 12.30 -4.46 11.37
CA GLY A 79 11.28 -3.93 12.27
C GLY A 79 10.45 -2.81 11.66
N ASP A 80 10.51 -2.62 10.34
CA ASP A 80 9.70 -1.62 9.61
C ASP A 80 8.21 -2.02 9.60
N LEU A 81 7.93 -3.33 9.71
CA LEU A 81 6.59 -3.90 9.77
C LEU A 81 6.48 -4.90 10.93
N SER A 82 5.31 -4.96 11.55
CA SER A 82 4.95 -6.05 12.46
C SER A 82 4.32 -7.19 11.68
N PRO A 83 4.66 -8.47 11.95
CA PRO A 83 3.98 -9.61 11.35
C PRO A 83 2.52 -9.72 11.82
N ASP A 84 2.22 -9.21 13.02
CA ASP A 84 0.89 -9.30 13.62
C ASP A 84 -0.09 -8.37 12.88
N GLY A 85 -1.15 -8.96 12.34
CA GLY A 85 -2.17 -8.22 11.59
C GLY A 85 -1.71 -7.73 10.21
N LEU A 86 -0.57 -8.23 9.69
CA LEU A 86 -0.09 -7.83 8.38
C LEU A 86 -0.95 -8.41 7.25
N THR A 87 -1.86 -7.59 6.76
CA THR A 87 -2.78 -7.94 5.68
C THR A 87 -2.58 -7.08 4.44
N GLY A 88 -2.95 -7.62 3.28
CA GLY A 88 -3.00 -6.87 2.03
C GLY A 88 -3.92 -7.50 0.99
N SER A 89 -3.64 -7.18 -0.27
CA SER A 89 -4.35 -7.72 -1.40
C SER A 89 -3.99 -9.19 -1.61
N TRP A 90 -4.60 -9.84 -2.60
CA TRP A 90 -4.20 -11.21 -2.96
C TRP A 90 -2.79 -11.28 -3.55
N ALA A 91 -2.30 -10.18 -4.13
CA ALA A 91 -1.03 -10.12 -4.85
C ALA A 91 0.13 -9.54 -4.03
N GLY A 92 -0.03 -9.39 -2.71
CA GLY A 92 0.84 -8.56 -1.90
C GLY A 92 0.23 -7.17 -1.73
#